data_AF-A0A0D6PUD3-F1
#
_entry.id   AF-A0A0D6PUD3-F1
#
_cell.length_a   1.000
_cell.length_b   1.000
_cell.length_c   1.000
_cell.angle_alpha   90.00
_cell.angle_beta   90.00
_cell.angle_gamma   90.00
#
_symmetry.space_group_name_H-M   'P 1'
#
loop_
_entity.id
_entity.type
_entity.pdbx_description
1 polymer ?
#
loop_
_entity_poly.entity_id
_entity_poly.type
_entity_poly.pdbx_seq_one_letter_code
_entity_poly.pdbx_strand_id
1 'polypeptide(L)'
;MRRHIFLAGMLLMACVGSVEAATGEPLIDPEWKATENSMKSAEISQCKHLSLAQGFACKRHVREDYEARGVVPGTMPYVQKRYGGMSVQQLDDEIRQINRTYGRARMIGSYDHPLPGEITYDMQQDTVNYLRQLVNSKGGMPPLMDLRGSR
;
A
#
# COMPACT_ATOMS: atom_id res chain seq x y z
N MET A 1 -27.01 0.25 60.80
CA MET A 1 -26.38 -1.09 60.62
C MET A 1 -27.27 -1.94 59.73
N ARG A 2 -26.82 -2.29 58.53
CA ARG A 2 -27.19 -3.54 57.85
C ARG A 2 -26.16 -3.84 56.78
N ARG A 3 -25.38 -4.88 57.06
CA ARG A 3 -24.39 -5.51 56.19
C ARG A 3 -25.12 -6.47 55.26
N HIS A 4 -24.82 -6.41 53.97
CA HIS A 4 -24.90 -7.58 53.10
C HIS A 4 -23.60 -7.61 52.30
N ILE A 5 -22.80 -8.64 52.53
CA ILE A 5 -21.61 -8.96 51.75
C ILE A 5 -21.84 -10.35 51.15
N PHE A 6 -21.22 -10.55 49.99
CA PHE A 6 -20.88 -11.78 49.26
C PHE A 6 -21.92 -12.28 48.26
N LEU A 7 -21.56 -12.80 47.07
CA LEU A 7 -20.41 -12.71 46.15
C LEU A 7 -20.75 -13.75 45.07
N ALA A 8 -20.78 -13.37 43.79
CA ALA A 8 -20.62 -14.25 42.62
C ALA A 8 -20.86 -13.38 41.39
N GLY A 9 -19.89 -13.10 40.52
CA GLY A 9 -18.97 -14.07 39.95
C GLY A 9 -19.49 -14.47 38.57
N MET A 10 -19.34 -13.57 37.59
CA MET A 10 -19.33 -13.94 36.18
C MET A 10 -18.31 -13.07 35.45
N LEU A 11 -17.05 -13.51 35.56
CA LEU A 11 -16.10 -13.37 34.46
C LEU A 11 -16.71 -14.08 33.24
N LEU A 12 -17.15 -13.32 32.26
CA LEU A 12 -17.17 -13.76 30.86
C LEU A 12 -16.17 -12.86 30.15
N MET A 13 -14.92 -13.29 30.20
CA MET A 13 -14.21 -13.75 29.01
C MET A 13 -14.29 -12.74 27.87
N ALA A 14 -13.27 -11.89 27.83
CA ALA A 14 -12.38 -11.89 26.69
C ALA A 14 -13.07 -12.04 25.32
N CYS A 15 -13.78 -10.99 24.90
CA CYS A 15 -13.70 -10.59 23.51
C CYS A 15 -12.31 -9.98 23.26
N VAL A 16 -11.25 -10.77 23.51
CA VAL A 16 -10.02 -10.63 22.76
C VAL A 16 -10.36 -11.29 21.44
N GLY A 17 -11.15 -10.58 20.63
CA GLY A 17 -11.13 -10.82 19.20
C GLY A 17 -9.66 -10.69 18.87
N SER A 18 -9.08 -11.78 18.40
CA SER A 18 -7.75 -11.79 17.83
C SER A 18 -7.76 -10.71 16.76
N VAL A 19 -7.32 -9.51 17.13
CA VAL A 19 -6.87 -8.54 16.15
C VAL A 19 -5.68 -9.27 15.59
N GLU A 20 -5.88 -9.93 14.45
CA GLU A 20 -4.82 -10.41 13.59
C GLU A 20 -3.98 -9.17 13.36
N ALA A 21 -2.97 -9.02 14.22
CA ALA A 21 -2.14 -7.84 14.26
C ALA A 21 -1.53 -7.77 12.88
N ALA A 22 -2.01 -6.82 12.07
CA ALA A 22 -1.50 -6.59 10.73
C ALA A 22 0.02 -6.70 10.80
N THR A 23 0.57 -7.74 10.20
CA THR A 23 1.99 -8.07 10.33
C THR A 23 2.76 -6.99 9.59
N GLY A 24 3.18 -5.94 10.31
CA GLY A 24 3.89 -4.79 9.75
C GLY A 24 3.63 -3.47 10.47
N GLU A 25 4.53 -2.51 10.28
CA GLU A 25 4.32 -1.11 10.69
C GLU A 25 3.76 -0.32 9.50
N PRO A 26 2.85 0.65 9.74
CA PRO A 26 2.34 1.48 8.66
C PRO A 26 3.46 2.34 8.07
N LEU A 27 3.78 2.11 6.80
CA LEU A 27 4.77 2.90 6.08
C LEU A 27 4.09 4.15 5.49
N ILE A 28 4.18 5.27 6.21
CA ILE A 28 3.57 6.52 5.78
C ILE A 28 4.52 7.30 4.87
N ASP A 29 4.11 7.51 3.63
CA ASP A 29 4.80 8.37 2.67
C ASP A 29 4.10 9.75 2.61
N PRO A 30 4.79 10.85 2.97
CA PRO A 30 4.19 12.20 2.97
C PRO A 30 3.73 12.69 1.59
N GLU A 31 4.44 12.32 0.51
CA GLU A 31 4.10 12.72 -0.86
C GLU A 31 2.84 11.99 -1.33
N TRP A 32 2.76 10.70 -1.04
CA TRP A 32 1.57 9.90 -1.26
C TRP A 32 0.39 10.41 -0.44
N LYS A 33 0.59 10.74 0.84
CA LYS A 33 -0.46 11.34 1.68
C LYS A 33 -1.04 12.62 1.07
N ALA A 34 -0.18 13.51 0.56
CA ALA A 34 -0.61 14.74 -0.08
C ALA A 34 -1.41 14.46 -1.37
N THR A 35 -0.95 13.50 -2.17
CA THR A 35 -1.61 13.06 -3.39
C THR A 35 -2.96 12.42 -3.10
N GLU A 36 -3.03 11.52 -2.14
CA GLU A 36 -4.24 10.83 -1.72
C GLU A 36 -5.30 11.82 -1.21
N ASN A 37 -4.89 12.80 -0.40
CA ASN A 37 -5.78 13.87 0.05
C ASN A 37 -6.34 14.70 -1.12
N SER A 38 -5.48 15.02 -2.08
CA SER A 38 -5.88 15.76 -3.29
C SER A 38 -6.88 14.93 -4.12
N MET A 39 -6.62 13.63 -4.28
CA MET A 39 -7.50 12.71 -4.99
C MET A 39 -8.86 12.58 -4.30
N LYS A 40 -8.89 12.38 -2.97
CA LYS A 40 -10.13 12.35 -2.19
C LYS A 40 -10.92 13.66 -2.31
N SER A 41 -10.24 14.80 -2.32
CA SER A 41 -10.89 16.10 -2.55
C SER A 41 -11.48 16.23 -3.96
N ALA A 42 -10.77 15.73 -4.98
CA ALA A 42 -11.27 15.65 -6.35
C ALA A 42 -12.51 14.73 -6.44
N GLU A 43 -12.49 13.55 -5.81
CA GLU A 43 -13.65 12.65 -5.75
C GLU A 43 -14.87 13.33 -5.11
N ILE A 44 -14.68 14.02 -3.98
CA ILE A 44 -15.77 14.71 -3.28
C ILE A 44 -16.36 15.84 -4.13
N SER A 45 -15.51 16.61 -4.81
CA SER A 45 -15.96 17.76 -5.61
C SER A 45 -16.61 17.34 -6.93
N GLN A 46 -16.04 16.35 -7.62
CA GLN A 46 -16.48 15.93 -8.95
C GLN A 46 -17.64 14.93 -8.92
N CYS A 47 -17.74 14.09 -7.87
CA CYS A 47 -18.71 13.00 -7.82
C CYS A 47 -19.93 13.26 -6.90
N LYS A 48 -20.07 14.47 -6.32
CA LYS A 48 -21.02 14.82 -5.25
C LYS A 48 -22.51 14.57 -5.54
N HIS A 49 -22.92 14.60 -6.81
CA HIS A 49 -24.34 14.61 -7.21
C HIS A 49 -24.72 13.45 -8.12
N LEU A 50 -23.89 12.41 -8.16
CA LEU A 50 -24.10 11.25 -9.03
C LEU A 50 -24.87 10.14 -8.31
N SER A 51 -25.63 9.36 -9.07
CA SER A 51 -26.17 8.08 -8.56
C SER A 51 -25.03 7.16 -8.12
N LEU A 52 -25.30 6.14 -7.29
CA LEU A 52 -24.27 5.21 -6.79
C LEU A 52 -23.37 4.65 -7.90
N ALA A 53 -23.96 4.09 -8.96
CA ALA A 53 -23.21 3.51 -10.08
C ALA A 53 -22.35 4.55 -10.82
N GLN A 54 -22.90 5.73 -11.07
CA GLN A 54 -22.17 6.85 -11.68
C GLN A 54 -21.07 7.40 -10.76
N GLY A 55 -21.31 7.39 -9.45
CA GLY A 55 -20.34 7.80 -8.43
C GLY A 55 -19.13 6.87 -8.40
N PHE A 56 -19.34 5.55 -8.48
CA PHE A 56 -18.23 4.58 -8.59
C PHE A 56 -17.43 4.79 -9.88
N ALA A 57 -18.11 4.97 -11.02
CA ALA A 57 -17.45 5.25 -12.29
C ALA A 57 -16.64 6.56 -12.23
N CYS A 58 -17.20 7.62 -11.62
CA CYS A 58 -16.55 8.91 -11.43
C CYS A 58 -15.29 8.77 -10.55
N LYS A 59 -15.37 8.09 -9.40
CA LYS A 59 -14.20 7.86 -8.53
C LYS A 59 -13.11 7.08 -9.25
N ARG A 60 -13.48 6.06 -10.03
CA ARG A 60 -12.53 5.31 -10.86
C ARG A 60 -11.85 6.23 -11.86
N HIS A 61 -12.60 7.09 -12.54
CA HIS A 61 -12.04 8.04 -13.51
C HIS A 61 -11.08 9.06 -12.85
N VAL A 62 -11.47 9.61 -11.69
CA VAL A 62 -10.58 10.49 -10.91
C VAL A 62 -9.28 9.74 -10.59
N ARG A 63 -9.36 8.51 -10.09
CA ARG A 63 -8.17 7.71 -9.81
C ARG A 63 -7.31 7.49 -11.05
N GLU A 64 -7.91 7.10 -12.18
CA GLU A 64 -7.21 6.93 -13.47
C GLU A 64 -6.43 8.21 -13.87
N ASP A 65 -6.99 9.40 -13.65
CA ASP A 65 -6.29 10.67 -13.91
C ASP A 65 -5.08 10.90 -12.99
N TYR A 66 -5.14 10.46 -11.73
CA TYR A 66 -4.00 10.49 -10.82
C TYR A 66 -2.94 9.44 -11.21
N GLU A 67 -3.37 8.24 -11.61
CA GLU A 67 -2.49 7.19 -12.11
C GLU A 67 -1.76 7.65 -13.38
N ALA A 68 -2.47 8.23 -14.36
CA ALA A 68 -1.88 8.74 -15.60
C ALA A 68 -0.83 9.84 -15.38
N ARG A 69 -1.00 10.66 -14.32
CA ARG A 69 0.00 11.67 -13.91
C ARG A 69 1.23 11.09 -13.21
N GLY A 70 1.25 9.78 -12.99
CA GLY A 70 2.34 9.06 -12.33
C GLY A 70 2.53 9.43 -10.88
N VAL A 71 1.45 9.72 -10.14
CA VAL A 71 1.52 10.10 -8.71
C VAL A 71 0.95 9.03 -7.77
N VAL A 72 0.45 7.92 -8.32
CA VAL A 72 -0.10 6.80 -7.53
C VAL A 72 0.94 5.68 -7.46
N PRO A 73 1.51 5.37 -6.27
CA PRO A 73 2.47 4.29 -6.13
C PRO A 73 1.87 2.93 -6.50
N GLY A 74 2.72 1.96 -6.87
CA GLY A 74 2.24 0.66 -7.35
C GLY A 74 1.65 0.71 -8.77
N THR A 75 1.97 1.74 -9.56
CA THR A 75 1.53 1.84 -10.96
C THR A 75 2.71 2.05 -11.91
N MET A 76 2.57 1.59 -13.16
CA MET A 76 3.60 1.78 -14.18
C MET A 76 3.90 3.26 -14.45
N PRO A 77 2.92 4.18 -14.60
CA PRO A 77 3.24 5.60 -14.83
C PRO A 77 4.01 6.23 -13.67
N TYR A 78 3.72 5.83 -12.42
CA TYR A 78 4.51 6.26 -11.26
C TYR A 78 5.97 5.81 -11.38
N VAL A 79 6.18 4.54 -11.74
CA VAL A 79 7.54 4.00 -11.90
C VAL A 79 8.29 4.70 -13.04
N GLN A 80 7.65 4.92 -14.18
CA GLN A 80 8.25 5.62 -15.31
C GLN A 80 8.62 7.07 -14.95
N LYS A 81 7.71 7.79 -14.27
CA LYS A 81 7.95 9.18 -13.87
C LYS A 81 9.09 9.31 -12.86
N ARG A 82 9.14 8.44 -11.85
CA ARG A 82 10.09 8.54 -10.73
C ARG A 82 11.44 7.91 -11.05
N TYR A 83 11.46 6.79 -11.76
CA TYR A 83 12.66 5.97 -11.97
C TYR A 83 13.06 5.84 -13.45
N GLY A 84 12.26 6.31 -14.41
CA GLY A 84 12.52 6.16 -15.85
C GLY A 84 13.87 6.71 -16.32
N GLY A 85 14.37 7.76 -15.65
CA GLY A 85 15.68 8.36 -15.92
C GLY A 85 16.88 7.61 -15.32
N MET A 86 16.65 6.61 -14.47
CA MET A 86 17.72 5.87 -13.81
C MET A 86 18.41 4.85 -14.74
N SER A 87 19.69 4.60 -14.45
CA SER A 87 20.44 3.48 -15.02
C SER A 87 19.99 2.14 -14.45
N VAL A 88 20.33 1.03 -15.13
CA VAL A 88 20.01 -0.33 -14.64
C VAL A 88 20.54 -0.56 -13.22
N GLN A 89 21.78 -0.16 -12.95
CA GLN A 89 22.38 -0.34 -11.62
C GLN A 89 21.62 0.41 -10.52
N GLN A 90 21.19 1.66 -10.80
CA GLN A 90 20.38 2.44 -9.87
C GLN A 90 19.01 1.81 -9.63
N LEU A 91 18.38 1.27 -10.68
CA LEU A 91 17.11 0.55 -10.54
C LEU A 91 17.25 -0.71 -9.68
N ASP A 92 18.34 -1.46 -9.83
CA ASP A 92 18.63 -2.62 -8.98
C ASP A 92 18.86 -2.21 -7.51
N ASP A 93 19.52 -1.08 -7.26
CA ASP A 93 19.68 -0.51 -5.92
C ASP A 93 18.32 -0.14 -5.30
N GLU A 94 17.45 0.51 -6.07
CA GLU A 94 16.09 0.85 -5.63
C GLU A 94 15.25 -0.39 -5.31
N ILE A 95 15.31 -1.44 -6.15
CA ILE A 95 14.64 -2.71 -5.86
C ILE A 95 15.15 -3.29 -4.54
N ARG A 96 16.47 -3.31 -4.32
CA ARG A 96 17.06 -3.79 -3.05
C ARG A 96 16.58 -2.97 -1.86
N GLN A 97 16.50 -1.64 -2.00
CA GLN A 97 16.04 -0.75 -0.94
C GLN A 97 14.57 -1.00 -0.60
N ILE A 98 13.70 -1.08 -1.62
CA ILE A 98 12.28 -1.36 -1.45
C ILE A 98 12.09 -2.75 -0.81
N ASN A 99 12.85 -3.77 -1.23
CA ASN A 99 12.80 -5.12 -0.63
C ASN A 99 13.14 -5.14 0.87
N ARG A 100 14.04 -4.26 1.32
CA ARG A 100 14.40 -4.17 2.76
C ARG A 100 13.30 -3.54 3.60
N THR A 101 12.53 -2.62 3.02
CA THR A 101 11.49 -1.87 3.74
C THR A 101 10.12 -2.56 3.62
N TYR A 102 9.76 -3.17 2.49
CA TYR A 102 8.43 -3.74 2.31
C TYR A 102 8.17 -5.02 3.10
N GLY A 103 9.20 -5.77 3.50
CA GLY A 103 9.04 -6.90 4.43
C GLY A 103 8.45 -6.49 5.79
N ARG A 104 8.34 -5.17 6.05
CA ARG A 104 7.72 -4.57 7.23
C ARG A 104 6.42 -3.83 6.93
N ALA A 105 6.04 -3.68 5.66
CA ALA A 105 4.80 -3.00 5.30
C ALA A 105 3.60 -3.88 5.63
N ARG A 106 2.51 -3.25 6.07
CA ARG A 106 1.29 -3.97 6.42
C ARG A 106 0.69 -4.60 5.17
N MET A 107 0.42 -5.90 5.26
CA MET A 107 -0.51 -6.57 4.37
C MET A 107 -1.93 -6.15 4.77
N ILE A 108 -2.57 -5.36 3.91
CA ILE A 108 -3.94 -4.89 4.15
C ILE A 108 -4.88 -5.96 3.59
N GLY A 109 -5.50 -6.73 4.48
CA GLY A 109 -6.52 -7.73 4.11
C GLY A 109 -7.86 -7.09 3.74
N SER A 110 -8.85 -7.93 3.44
CA SER A 110 -10.18 -7.52 2.97
C SER A 110 -10.98 -6.62 3.93
N TYR A 111 -10.64 -6.66 5.22
CA TYR A 111 -11.35 -5.96 6.30
C TYR A 111 -10.57 -4.76 6.88
N ASP A 112 -9.31 -4.60 6.49
CA ASP A 112 -8.48 -3.50 6.92
C ASP A 112 -8.47 -2.41 5.85
N HIS A 113 -8.36 -1.16 6.29
CA HIS A 113 -8.17 -0.01 5.41
C HIS A 113 -6.78 0.60 5.63
N PRO A 114 -6.11 1.01 4.54
CA PRO A 114 -4.85 1.73 4.67
C PRO A 114 -5.07 3.05 5.40
N LEU A 115 -4.13 3.42 6.26
CA LEU A 115 -4.05 4.73 6.87
C LEU A 115 -3.75 5.79 5.79
N PRO A 116 -4.09 7.07 6.01
CA PRO A 116 -3.79 8.12 5.05
C PRO A 116 -2.29 8.23 4.75
N GLY A 117 -1.93 8.06 3.49
CA GLY A 117 -0.54 8.02 3.01
C GLY A 117 0.21 6.71 3.25
N GLU A 118 -0.48 5.64 3.65
CA GLU A 118 0.15 4.33 3.82
C GLU A 118 0.52 3.72 2.47
N ILE A 119 1.78 3.32 2.35
CA ILE A 119 2.30 2.48 1.28
C ILE A 119 2.08 1.02 1.71
N THR A 120 1.16 0.33 1.05
CA THR A 120 0.81 -1.06 1.37
C THR A 120 1.81 -2.05 0.78
N TYR A 121 1.79 -3.29 1.29
CA TYR A 121 2.56 -4.38 0.72
C TYR A 121 2.33 -4.53 -0.80
N ASP A 122 1.07 -4.56 -1.24
CA ASP A 122 0.71 -4.73 -2.66
C ASP A 122 1.29 -3.61 -3.53
N MET A 123 1.20 -2.35 -3.07
CA MET A 123 1.75 -1.20 -3.79
C MET A 123 3.28 -1.32 -3.96
N GLN A 124 3.98 -1.87 -2.97
CA GLN A 124 5.43 -2.08 -3.06
C GLN A 124 5.76 -3.26 -3.97
N GLN A 125 5.02 -4.36 -3.86
CA GLN A 125 5.19 -5.52 -4.74
C GLN A 125 5.00 -5.13 -6.20
N ASP A 126 3.94 -4.38 -6.52
CA ASP A 126 3.69 -3.87 -7.86
C ASP A 126 4.78 -2.91 -8.32
N THR A 127 5.23 -2.00 -7.44
CA THR A 127 6.36 -1.10 -7.75
C THR A 127 7.61 -1.90 -8.11
N VAL A 128 7.97 -2.94 -7.35
CA VAL A 128 9.11 -3.81 -7.65
C VAL A 128 8.92 -4.55 -8.98
N ASN A 129 7.73 -5.05 -9.25
CA ASN A 129 7.42 -5.73 -10.51
C ASN A 129 7.61 -4.79 -11.71
N TYR A 130 7.12 -3.55 -11.63
CA TYR A 130 7.31 -2.55 -12.67
C TYR A 130 8.76 -2.08 -12.80
N LEU A 131 9.50 -1.95 -11.70
CA LEU A 131 10.94 -1.66 -11.74
C LEU A 131 11.71 -2.76 -12.48
N ARG A 132 11.39 -4.04 -12.24
CA ARG A 132 11.99 -5.16 -12.98
C ARG A 132 11.68 -5.12 -14.47
N GLN A 133 10.44 -4.77 -14.83
CA GLN A 133 10.08 -4.57 -16.24
C GLN A 133 10.88 -3.42 -16.87
N LEU A 134 11.09 -2.32 -16.12
CA LEU A 134 11.90 -1.20 -16.57
C LEU A 134 13.38 -1.59 -16.76
N VAL A 135 13.96 -2.37 -15.84
CA VAL A 135 15.31 -2.95 -15.98
C VAL A 135 15.42 -3.79 -17.25
N ASN A 136 14.48 -4.71 -17.47
CA ASN A 136 14.45 -5.55 -18.67
C ASN A 136 14.35 -4.71 -19.96
N SER A 137 13.51 -3.67 -19.96
CA SER A 137 13.34 -2.77 -21.12
C SER A 137 14.62 -1.99 -21.47
N LYS A 138 15.51 -1.79 -20.48
CA LYS A 138 16.80 -1.11 -20.64
C LYS A 138 17.95 -2.07 -20.97
N GLY A 139 17.66 -3.34 -21.24
CA GLY A 139 18.66 -4.37 -21.55
C GLY A 139 19.35 -4.95 -20.31
N GLY A 140 18.87 -4.66 -19.10
CA GLY A 140 19.30 -5.37 -17.90
C GLY A 140 18.80 -6.81 -17.91
N MET A 141 19.63 -7.75 -17.47
CA MET A 141 19.17 -9.13 -17.24
C MET A 141 18.58 -9.23 -15.83
N PRO A 142 17.49 -9.98 -15.63
CA PRO A 142 17.01 -10.27 -14.29
C PRO A 142 18.12 -10.96 -13.48
N PRO A 143 18.21 -10.71 -12.16
CA PRO A 143 19.23 -11.35 -11.34
C PRO A 143 19.13 -12.86 -11.51
N LEU A 144 20.21 -13.49 -11.95
CA LEU A 144 20.33 -14.95 -11.93
C LEU A 144 20.11 -15.36 -10.47
N MET A 145 19.05 -16.12 -10.19
CA MET A 145 18.84 -16.67 -8.87
C MET A 145 20.10 -17.44 -8.50
N ASP A 146 20.80 -16.98 -7.48
CA ASP A 146 22.03 -17.63 -7.02
C ASP A 146 21.61 -18.98 -6.42
N LEU A 147 21.74 -20.05 -7.21
CA LEU A 147 21.52 -21.43 -6.76
C LEU A 147 22.59 -21.88 -5.73
N ARG A 148 23.47 -20.97 -5.28
CA ARG A 148 24.40 -21.20 -4.16
C ARG A 148 23.71 -20.99 -2.80
N GLY A 149 22.73 -21.84 -2.50
CA GLY A 149 22.08 -21.87 -1.19
C GLY A 149 21.74 -23.26 -0.66
N SER A 150 22.05 -24.33 -1.41
CA SER A 150 21.92 -25.71 -0.93
C SER A 150 23.29 -26.36 -0.82
N ARG A 151 23.94 -26.16 0.33
CA ARG A 151 24.94 -27.08 0.87
C ARG A 151 24.64 -27.31 2.33
#